data_AF-A0A8T1T639-F1
#
_entry.id   AF-A0A8T1T639-F1
#
_cell.length_a   1.000
_cell.length_b   1.000
_cell.length_c   1.000
_cell.angle_alpha   90.00
_cell.angle_beta   90.00
_cell.angle_gamma   90.00
#
_symmetry.space_group_name_H-M   'P 1'
#
loop_
_entity.id
_entity.type
_entity.pdbx_description
1 polymer ?
#
loop_
_entity_poly.entity_id
_entity_poly.type
_entity_poly.pdbx_seq_one_letter_code
_entity_poly.pdbx_strand_id
1 'polypeptide(L)'
;MHAGIEHLGLNVALQLLVGVPLEMVHGAAKIGFVYIAGVVAGSLAVSVADMTAPVVGSSGGVYALISAHLANIVMNWSGMKCQFKLLRMALALICMSFEFGRAVWLRFHPSAYPPCPHPSFVAHLGGVLVGITLGVVILRNYEQRLQDQSLWWIFIFIYVVFVLFAVFWNVFAYNLLDLKLPPPP
;
A
#
# COMPACT_ATOMS: atom_id res chain seq x y z
N MET A 1 -8.17 -8.87 -9.86
CA MET A 1 -8.82 -9.90 -9.02
C MET A 1 -9.26 -9.22 -7.71
N HIS A 2 -10.50 -9.39 -7.25
CA HIS A 2 -11.00 -8.85 -5.97
C HIS A 2 -11.76 -9.92 -5.21
N ALA A 3 -11.65 -9.92 -3.88
CA ALA A 3 -12.24 -10.93 -2.99
C ALA A 3 -13.77 -10.82 -2.81
N GLY A 4 -14.42 -9.81 -3.41
CA GLY A 4 -15.85 -9.55 -3.31
C GLY A 4 -16.24 -8.11 -3.71
N ILE A 5 -17.52 -7.88 -4.00
CA ILE A 5 -18.06 -6.56 -4.40
C ILE A 5 -17.90 -5.52 -3.29
N GLU A 6 -18.14 -5.90 -2.03
CA GLU A 6 -18.03 -5.01 -0.88
C GLU A 6 -16.59 -4.48 -0.73
N HIS A 7 -15.61 -5.38 -0.84
CA HIS A 7 -14.19 -5.04 -0.76
C HIS A 7 -13.75 -4.11 -1.90
N LEU A 8 -14.24 -4.37 -3.11
CA LEU A 8 -13.97 -3.51 -4.26
C LEU A 8 -14.61 -2.14 -4.07
N GLY A 9 -15.88 -2.09 -3.67
CA GLY A 9 -16.61 -0.85 -3.44
C GLY A 9 -15.93 0.04 -2.41
N LEU A 10 -15.50 -0.54 -1.29
CA LEU A 10 -14.79 0.21 -0.24
C LEU A 10 -13.41 0.68 -0.70
N ASN A 11 -12.64 -0.14 -1.41
CA ASN A 11 -11.35 0.26 -1.98
C ASN A 11 -11.50 1.42 -2.97
N VAL A 12 -12.49 1.36 -3.86
CA VAL A 12 -12.76 2.43 -4.83
C VAL A 12 -13.22 3.68 -4.09
N ALA A 13 -14.12 3.57 -3.11
CA ALA A 13 -14.58 4.70 -2.33
C ALA A 13 -13.43 5.38 -1.57
N LEU A 14 -12.55 4.61 -0.92
CA LEU A 14 -11.37 5.14 -0.24
C LEU A 14 -10.39 5.78 -1.23
N GLN A 15 -10.10 5.11 -2.35
CA GLN A 15 -9.23 5.63 -3.39
C GLN A 15 -9.73 6.97 -3.93
N LEU A 16 -11.04 7.11 -4.18
CA LEU A 16 -11.60 8.38 -4.63
C LEU A 16 -11.60 9.44 -3.53
N LEU A 17 -11.92 9.05 -2.29
CA LEU A 17 -11.97 9.95 -1.12
C LEU A 17 -10.62 10.61 -0.85
N VAL A 18 -9.50 9.87 -0.96
CA VAL A 18 -8.16 10.41 -0.68
C VAL A 18 -7.34 10.72 -1.94
N GLY A 19 -7.50 9.94 -3.01
CA GLY A 19 -6.73 10.04 -4.24
C GLY A 19 -7.09 11.29 -5.04
N VAL A 20 -8.38 11.57 -5.26
CA VAL A 20 -8.79 12.75 -6.03
C VAL A 20 -8.27 14.06 -5.41
N PRO A 21 -8.39 14.32 -4.09
CA PRO A 21 -7.77 15.48 -3.47
C PRO A 21 -6.25 15.55 -3.62
N LEU A 22 -5.56 14.42 -3.51
CA LEU A 22 -4.11 14.37 -3.70
C LEU A 22 -3.73 14.69 -5.15
N GLU A 23 -4.46 14.15 -6.13
CA GLU A 23 -4.21 14.40 -7.55
C GLU A 23 -4.45 15.86 -7.93
N MET A 24 -5.49 16.48 -7.38
CA MET A 24 -5.78 17.90 -7.62
C MET A 24 -4.69 18.83 -7.09
N VAL A 25 -3.96 18.44 -6.04
CA VAL A 25 -2.90 19.28 -5.43
C VAL A 25 -1.52 18.96 -5.99
N HIS A 26 -1.21 17.67 -6.22
CA HIS A 26 0.14 17.22 -6.54
C HIS A 26 0.30 16.69 -7.97
N GLY A 27 -0.79 16.54 -8.71
CA GLY A 27 -0.82 16.03 -10.08
C GLY A 27 -0.90 14.51 -10.16
N ALA A 28 -1.61 14.02 -11.20
CA ALA A 28 -1.91 12.61 -11.40
C ALA A 28 -0.66 11.71 -11.50
N ALA A 29 0.42 12.19 -12.13
CA ALA A 29 1.64 11.40 -12.31
C ALA A 29 2.29 11.01 -10.97
N LYS A 30 2.38 11.95 -10.02
CA LYS A 30 2.98 11.69 -8.70
C LYS A 30 2.13 10.71 -7.89
N ILE A 31 0.82 10.91 -7.91
CA ILE A 31 -0.11 10.07 -7.15
C ILE A 31 -0.22 8.67 -7.76
N GLY A 32 -0.26 8.58 -9.09
CA GLY A 32 -0.18 7.32 -9.82
C GLY A 32 1.11 6.56 -9.51
N PHE A 33 2.26 7.24 -9.44
CA PHE A 33 3.52 6.60 -9.03
C PHE A 33 3.45 6.03 -7.61
N VAL A 34 2.96 6.80 -6.63
CA VAL A 34 2.79 6.32 -5.24
C VAL A 34 1.86 5.10 -5.18
N TYR A 35 0.77 5.11 -5.95
CA TYR A 35 -0.16 3.98 -6.02
C TYR A 35 0.50 2.72 -6.58
N ILE A 36 1.15 2.83 -7.74
CA ILE A 36 1.83 1.70 -8.41
C ILE A 36 2.96 1.16 -7.52
N ALA A 37 3.77 2.04 -6.93
CA ALA A 37 4.81 1.63 -5.99
C ALA A 37 4.23 0.87 -4.79
N GLY A 38 3.09 1.33 -4.26
CA GLY A 38 2.38 0.64 -3.17
C GLY A 38 1.87 -0.75 -3.56
N VAL A 39 1.35 -0.90 -4.78
CA VAL A 39 0.93 -2.21 -5.32
C VAL A 39 2.15 -3.14 -5.44
N VAL A 40 3.23 -2.69 -6.08
CA VAL A 40 4.44 -3.51 -6.31
C VAL A 40 5.09 -3.90 -4.98
N ALA A 41 5.31 -2.95 -4.08
CA ALA A 41 5.91 -3.22 -2.78
C ALA A 41 5.03 -4.11 -1.91
N GLY A 42 3.71 -3.90 -1.94
CA GLY A 42 2.75 -4.77 -1.26
C GLY A 42 2.84 -6.20 -1.76
N SER A 43 2.86 -6.42 -3.09
CA SER A 43 3.01 -7.73 -3.68
C SER A 43 4.35 -8.40 -3.32
N LEU A 44 5.46 -7.65 -3.37
CA LEU A 44 6.77 -8.15 -2.98
C LEU A 44 6.81 -8.51 -1.48
N ALA A 45 6.22 -7.69 -0.62
CA ALA A 45 6.16 -7.96 0.82
C ALA A 45 5.40 -9.26 1.11
N VAL A 46 4.27 -9.51 0.43
CA VAL A 46 3.57 -10.79 0.55
C VAL A 46 4.43 -11.95 0.07
N SER A 47 5.10 -11.80 -1.09
CA SER A 47 5.95 -12.86 -1.64
C SER A 47 7.08 -13.29 -0.71
N VAL A 48 7.54 -12.37 0.15
CA VAL A 48 8.59 -12.64 1.14
C VAL A 48 8.00 -13.21 2.42
N ALA A 49 6.96 -12.58 2.98
CA ALA A 49 6.47 -12.91 4.32
C ALA A 49 5.41 -14.03 4.34
N ASP A 50 4.76 -14.31 3.20
CA ASP A 50 3.66 -15.27 3.09
C ASP A 50 3.63 -15.88 1.68
N MET A 51 4.68 -16.66 1.37
CA MET A 51 4.96 -17.28 0.06
C MET A 51 3.84 -18.18 -0.48
N THR A 52 2.90 -18.59 0.36
CA THR A 52 1.78 -19.47 0.01
C THR A 52 0.45 -18.74 -0.12
N ALA A 53 0.38 -17.46 0.26
CA ALA A 53 -0.87 -16.71 0.21
C ALA A 53 -1.18 -16.22 -1.20
N PRO A 54 -2.44 -16.35 -1.66
CA PRO A 54 -2.85 -15.75 -2.92
C PRO A 54 -2.80 -14.22 -2.80
N VAL A 55 -2.03 -13.58 -3.68
CA VAL A 55 -2.00 -12.12 -3.76
C VAL A 55 -3.15 -11.65 -4.63
N VAL A 56 -4.21 -11.15 -3.99
CA VAL A 56 -5.37 -10.62 -4.70
C VAL A 56 -5.64 -9.18 -4.28
N GLY A 57 -5.54 -8.27 -5.26
CA GLY A 57 -6.09 -6.93 -5.16
C GLY A 57 -5.06 -5.81 -5.30
N SER A 58 -5.59 -4.63 -5.62
CA SER A 58 -4.84 -3.38 -5.72
C SER A 58 -4.77 -2.59 -4.40
N SER A 59 -5.23 -3.19 -3.28
CA SER A 59 -5.37 -2.52 -1.99
C SER A 59 -4.04 -2.01 -1.42
N GLY A 60 -2.90 -2.63 -1.77
CA GLY A 60 -1.58 -2.07 -1.44
C GLY A 60 -1.40 -0.63 -1.94
N GLY A 61 -1.91 -0.32 -3.14
CA GLY A 61 -1.93 1.05 -3.67
C GLY A 61 -2.88 1.97 -2.91
N VAL A 62 -4.07 1.49 -2.52
CA VAL A 62 -5.03 2.29 -1.73
C VAL A 62 -4.46 2.64 -0.35
N TYR A 63 -3.82 1.69 0.31
CA TYR A 63 -3.14 1.90 1.59
C TYR A 63 -1.96 2.86 1.45
N ALA A 64 -1.24 2.83 0.32
CA ALA A 64 -0.23 3.83 0.00
C ALA A 64 -0.82 5.23 -0.19
N LEU A 65 -1.97 5.38 -0.85
CA LEU A 65 -2.62 6.68 -1.01
C LEU A 65 -3.13 7.25 0.32
N ILE A 66 -3.76 6.44 1.18
CA ILE A 66 -4.26 6.89 2.48
C ILE A 66 -3.10 7.34 3.38
N SER A 67 -2.02 6.56 3.43
CA SER A 67 -0.85 6.90 4.24
C SER A 67 -0.04 8.06 3.67
N ALA A 68 0.02 8.22 2.34
CA ALA A 68 0.58 9.42 1.70
C ALA A 68 -0.28 10.67 2.00
N HIS A 69 -1.62 10.52 2.03
CA HIS A 69 -2.51 11.61 2.43
C HIS A 69 -2.29 12.01 3.90
N LEU A 70 -2.11 11.04 4.78
CA LEU A 70 -1.73 11.27 6.18
C LEU A 70 -0.39 12.02 6.27
N ALA A 71 0.65 11.54 5.58
CA ALA A 71 1.96 12.19 5.55
C ALA A 71 1.87 13.63 5.05
N ASN A 72 1.10 13.87 3.99
CA ASN A 72 0.85 15.21 3.46
C ASN A 72 0.20 16.14 4.50
N ILE A 73 -0.81 15.66 5.22
CA ILE A 73 -1.50 16.44 6.25
C ILE A 73 -0.58 16.75 7.43
N VAL A 74 0.24 15.80 7.85
CA VAL A 74 1.21 15.99 8.94
C VAL A 74 2.25 17.03 8.53
N MET A 75 2.83 16.91 7.33
CA MET A 75 3.86 17.84 6.86
C MET A 75 3.31 19.26 6.59
N ASN A 76 2.08 19.37 6.08
CA ASN A 76 1.49 20.63 5.63
C ASN A 76 0.36 21.13 6.55
N TRP A 77 0.35 20.68 7.81
CA TRP A 77 -0.75 20.89 8.75
C TRP A 77 -1.20 22.36 8.86
N SER A 78 -0.24 23.27 9.03
CA SER A 78 -0.44 24.71 9.21
C SER A 78 -0.90 25.43 7.93
N GLY A 79 -0.50 24.94 6.76
CA GLY A 79 -0.86 25.54 5.46
C GLY A 79 -2.21 25.09 4.89
N MET A 80 -2.74 23.96 5.33
CA MET A 80 -3.99 23.40 4.79
C MET A 80 -5.23 24.03 5.44
N LYS A 81 -5.92 24.92 4.72
CA LYS A 81 -7.17 25.60 5.15
C LYS A 81 -8.46 24.76 5.03
N CYS A 82 -8.37 23.48 4.66
CA CYS A 82 -9.55 22.66 4.38
C CYS A 82 -10.25 22.21 5.67
N GLN A 83 -11.51 22.64 5.86
CA GLN A 83 -12.33 22.40 7.07
C GLN A 83 -12.54 20.90 7.36
N PHE A 84 -12.65 20.06 6.33
CA PHE A 84 -12.96 18.63 6.47
C PHE A 84 -11.75 17.69 6.41
N LYS A 85 -10.50 18.22 6.47
CA LYS A 85 -9.29 17.40 6.34
C LYS A 85 -9.20 16.30 7.41
N LEU A 86 -9.57 16.62 8.66
CA LEU A 86 -9.57 15.68 9.77
C LEU A 86 -10.67 14.63 9.64
N LEU A 87 -11.89 15.05 9.29
CA LEU A 87 -13.01 14.14 9.10
C LEU A 87 -12.72 13.12 7.99
N ARG A 88 -12.20 13.60 6.85
CA ARG A 88 -11.79 12.75 5.72
C ARG A 88 -10.73 11.73 6.14
N MET A 89 -9.70 12.17 6.87
CA MET A 89 -8.66 11.27 7.35
C MET A 89 -9.17 10.29 8.39
N ALA A 90 -10.01 10.72 9.33
CA ALA A 90 -10.61 9.86 10.33
C ALA A 90 -11.45 8.77 9.66
N LEU A 91 -12.31 9.14 8.70
CA LEU A 91 -13.10 8.19 7.92
C LEU A 91 -12.20 7.18 7.18
N ALA A 92 -11.18 7.67 6.47
CA ALA A 92 -10.26 6.83 5.73
C ALA A 92 -9.51 5.84 6.66
N LEU A 93 -9.04 6.31 7.82
CA LEU A 93 -8.32 5.48 8.80
C LEU A 93 -9.22 4.45 9.48
N ILE A 94 -10.47 4.81 9.79
CA ILE A 94 -11.44 3.87 10.38
C ILE A 94 -11.75 2.75 9.39
N CYS A 95 -12.12 3.09 8.15
CA CYS A 95 -12.40 2.11 7.11
C CYS A 95 -11.18 1.24 6.81
N MET A 96 -9.99 1.84 6.71
CA MET A 96 -8.73 1.13 6.50
C MET A 96 -8.42 0.17 7.65
N SER A 97 -8.62 0.59 8.90
CA SER A 97 -8.36 -0.25 10.08
C SER A 97 -9.33 -1.43 10.15
N PHE A 98 -10.60 -1.21 9.79
CA PHE A 98 -11.59 -2.27 9.71
C PHE A 98 -11.21 -3.33 8.66
N GLU A 99 -10.83 -2.90 7.45
CA GLU A 99 -10.39 -3.82 6.39
C GLU A 99 -9.10 -4.55 6.73
N PHE A 100 -8.16 -3.86 7.39
CA PHE A 100 -6.95 -4.49 7.88
C PHE A 100 -7.27 -5.59 8.90
N GLY A 101 -8.11 -5.29 9.90
CA GLY A 101 -8.55 -6.26 10.90
C GLY A 101 -9.27 -7.45 10.28
N ARG A 102 -10.14 -7.21 9.30
CA ARG A 102 -10.83 -8.27 8.54
C ARG A 102 -9.84 -9.14 7.77
N ALA A 103 -8.84 -8.55 7.12
CA ALA A 103 -7.78 -9.29 6.40
C ALA A 103 -6.92 -10.14 7.35
N VAL A 104 -6.58 -9.62 8.53
CA VAL A 104 -5.87 -10.38 9.58
C VAL A 104 -6.76 -11.54 10.08
N TRP A 105 -8.02 -11.27 10.40
CA TRP A 105 -8.96 -12.29 10.89
C TRP A 105 -9.10 -13.45 9.90
N LEU A 106 -9.37 -13.13 8.62
CA LEU A 106 -9.56 -14.13 7.56
C LEU A 106 -8.29 -14.92 7.24
N ARG A 107 -7.11 -14.38 7.54
CA ARG A 107 -5.85 -15.12 7.38
C ARG A 107 -5.72 -16.27 8.37
N PHE A 108 -6.24 -16.10 9.59
CA PHE A 108 -6.18 -17.09 10.67
C PHE A 108 -7.48 -17.90 10.83
N HIS A 109 -8.60 -17.39 10.32
CA HIS A 109 -9.91 -18.03 10.32
C HIS A 109 -10.50 -18.00 8.90
N PRO A 110 -9.94 -18.78 7.96
CA PRO A 110 -10.42 -18.78 6.58
C PRO A 110 -11.86 -19.30 6.51
N SER A 111 -12.69 -18.65 5.71
CA SER A 111 -14.05 -19.13 5.45
C SER A 111 -14.00 -20.51 4.81
N ALA A 112 -14.80 -21.45 5.34
CA ALA A 112 -14.89 -22.80 4.81
C ALA A 112 -15.53 -22.86 3.40
N TYR A 113 -16.37 -21.88 3.04
CA TYR A 113 -17.01 -21.80 1.72
C TYR A 113 -17.62 -20.41 1.43
N PRO A 114 -17.58 -19.90 0.19
CA PRO A 114 -16.73 -20.35 -0.91
C PRO A 114 -15.25 -19.96 -0.66
N PRO A 115 -14.28 -20.69 -1.24
CA PRO A 115 -12.87 -20.34 -1.17
C PRO A 115 -12.61 -19.07 -2.01
N CYS A 116 -12.75 -17.90 -1.39
CA CYS A 116 -12.41 -16.63 -2.00
C CYS A 116 -11.01 -16.22 -1.56
N PRO A 117 -10.08 -15.93 -2.48
CA PRO A 117 -8.78 -15.42 -2.11
C PRO A 117 -8.95 -14.03 -1.47
N HIS A 118 -8.57 -13.91 -0.21
CA HIS A 118 -8.64 -12.65 0.53
C HIS A 118 -7.36 -11.84 0.35
N PRO A 119 -7.43 -10.50 0.37
CA PRO A 119 -6.25 -9.66 0.32
C PRO A 119 -5.37 -9.91 1.55
N SER A 120 -4.06 -10.01 1.32
CA SER A 120 -3.11 -10.20 2.42
C SER A 120 -2.93 -8.90 3.22
N PHE A 121 -3.01 -9.00 4.54
CA PHE A 121 -2.70 -7.87 5.43
C PHE A 121 -1.22 -7.43 5.29
N VAL A 122 -0.33 -8.31 4.82
CA VAL A 122 1.06 -7.94 4.52
C VAL A 122 1.15 -7.00 3.32
N ALA A 123 0.30 -7.19 2.30
CA ALA A 123 0.22 -6.26 1.17
C ALA A 123 -0.20 -4.86 1.64
N HIS A 124 -1.15 -4.80 2.59
CA HIS A 124 -1.58 -3.56 3.21
C HIS A 124 -0.43 -2.86 3.94
N LEU A 125 0.35 -3.59 4.76
CA LEU A 125 1.52 -3.03 5.45
C LEU A 125 2.57 -2.50 4.48
N GLY A 126 2.87 -3.24 3.41
CA GLY A 126 3.75 -2.78 2.34
C GLY A 126 3.28 -1.47 1.71
N GLY A 127 1.97 -1.37 1.43
CA GLY A 127 1.33 -0.14 0.98
C GLY A 127 1.52 1.03 1.94
N VAL A 128 1.27 0.83 3.24
CA VAL A 128 1.46 1.87 4.28
C VAL A 128 2.89 2.37 4.31
N LEU A 129 3.86 1.46 4.29
CA LEU A 129 5.28 1.82 4.32
C LEU A 129 5.64 2.68 3.11
N VAL A 130 5.21 2.29 1.92
CA VAL A 130 5.43 3.08 0.69
C VAL A 130 4.76 4.44 0.77
N GLY A 131 3.50 4.50 1.18
CA GLY A 131 2.77 5.77 1.21
C GLY A 131 3.33 6.75 2.24
N ILE A 132 3.80 6.31 3.40
CA ILE A 132 4.49 7.18 4.37
C ILE A 132 5.81 7.69 3.76
N THR A 133 6.67 6.79 3.29
CA THR A 133 8.03 7.15 2.85
C THR A 133 8.03 7.95 1.55
N LEU A 134 7.33 7.49 0.51
CA LEU A 134 7.16 8.25 -0.73
C LEU A 134 6.28 9.48 -0.53
N GLY A 135 5.26 9.43 0.32
CA GLY A 135 4.44 10.61 0.65
C GLY A 135 5.30 11.73 1.23
N VAL A 136 6.21 11.39 2.15
CA VAL A 136 7.16 12.34 2.75
C VAL A 136 8.13 12.95 1.74
N VAL A 137 8.52 12.22 0.68
CA VAL A 137 9.49 12.74 -0.28
C VAL A 137 8.82 13.43 -1.48
N ILE A 138 7.82 12.78 -2.07
CA ILE A 138 7.16 13.21 -3.31
C ILE A 138 6.21 14.38 -3.08
N LEU A 139 5.56 14.43 -1.90
CA LEU A 139 4.59 15.47 -1.56
C LEU A 139 5.20 16.61 -0.74
N ARG A 140 6.46 16.47 -0.30
CA ARG A 140 7.20 17.54 0.36
C ARG A 140 7.53 18.65 -0.64
N ASN A 141 7.28 19.87 -0.17
CA ASN A 141 7.26 21.16 -0.83
C ASN A 141 7.73 21.21 -2.32
N TYR A 142 6.83 21.67 -3.18
CA TYR A 142 6.90 21.63 -4.65
C TYR A 142 8.17 22.26 -5.25
N GLU A 143 8.80 23.20 -4.55
CA GLU A 143 9.92 23.99 -5.04
C GLU A 143 11.27 23.27 -5.01
N GLN A 144 11.41 22.20 -4.22
CA GLN A 144 12.68 21.48 -4.11
C GLN A 144 12.75 20.28 -5.07
N ARG A 145 13.86 20.13 -5.79
CA ARG A 145 14.09 18.94 -6.61
C ARG A 145 14.26 17.73 -5.69
N LEU A 146 13.63 16.60 -6.04
CA LEU A 146 13.72 15.36 -5.27
C LEU A 146 15.17 14.89 -5.07
N GLN A 147 16.02 15.11 -6.06
CA GLN A 147 17.44 14.74 -6.03
C GLN A 147 18.23 15.48 -4.95
N ASP A 148 17.78 16.68 -4.55
CA ASP A 148 18.42 17.49 -3.52
C ASP A 148 18.00 17.08 -2.10
N GLN A 149 17.03 16.15 -1.98
CA GLN A 149 16.54 15.66 -0.68
C GLN A 149 17.33 14.41 -0.25
N SER A 150 18.06 14.47 0.86
CA SER A 150 18.82 13.32 1.38
C SER A 150 17.94 12.09 1.66
N LEU A 151 16.68 12.30 2.07
CA LEU A 151 15.72 11.21 2.32
C LEU A 151 15.35 10.43 1.06
N TRP A 152 15.39 11.08 -0.12
CA TRP A 152 15.12 10.41 -1.40
C TRP A 152 16.12 9.29 -1.66
N TRP A 153 17.42 9.59 -1.48
CA TRP A 153 18.50 8.61 -1.67
C TRP A 153 18.45 7.47 -0.66
N ILE A 154 18.11 7.77 0.60
CA ILE A 154 17.93 6.76 1.64
C ILE A 154 16.79 5.80 1.27
N PHE A 155 15.63 6.31 0.86
CA PHE A 155 14.51 5.46 0.48
C PHE A 155 14.78 4.68 -0.81
N ILE A 156 15.42 5.28 -1.82
CA ILE A 156 15.87 4.54 -3.01
C ILE A 156 16.76 3.37 -2.61
N PHE A 157 17.76 3.61 -1.77
CA PHE A 157 18.67 2.55 -1.32
C PHE A 157 17.92 1.42 -0.62
N ILE A 158 17.03 1.77 0.32
CA ILE A 158 16.20 0.79 1.05
C ILE A 158 15.34 -0.03 0.08
N TYR A 159 14.70 0.61 -0.91
CA TYR A 159 13.87 -0.11 -1.88
C TYR A 159 14.68 -1.00 -2.80
N VAL A 160 15.85 -0.57 -3.26
CA VAL A 160 16.74 -1.40 -4.08
C VAL A 160 17.16 -2.64 -3.30
N VAL A 161 17.60 -2.48 -2.05
CA VAL A 161 17.96 -3.61 -1.18
C VAL A 161 16.77 -4.54 -0.97
N PHE A 162 15.59 -4.00 -0.69
CA PHE A 162 14.37 -4.79 -0.51
C PHE A 162 13.99 -5.58 -1.76
N VAL A 163 14.04 -4.96 -2.95
CA VAL A 163 13.74 -5.64 -4.22
C VAL A 163 14.77 -6.72 -4.51
N LEU A 164 16.06 -6.45 -4.35
CA LEU A 164 17.12 -7.45 -4.54
C LEU A 164 16.95 -8.64 -3.61
N PHE A 165 16.66 -8.37 -2.34
CA PHE A 165 16.36 -9.41 -1.36
C PHE A 165 15.10 -10.21 -1.75
N ALA A 166 14.01 -9.54 -2.14
CA ALA A 166 12.78 -10.21 -2.53
C ALA A 166 12.96 -11.08 -3.79
N VAL A 167 13.72 -10.62 -4.78
CA VAL A 167 14.07 -11.41 -5.97
C VAL A 167 14.87 -12.63 -5.57
N PHE A 168 15.93 -12.46 -4.78
CA PHE A 168 16.73 -13.57 -4.27
C PHE A 168 15.84 -14.57 -3.50
N TRP A 169 15.02 -14.09 -2.58
CA TRP A 169 14.11 -14.90 -1.79
C TRP A 169 13.15 -15.72 -2.65
N ASN A 170 12.49 -15.10 -3.64
CA ASN A 170 11.56 -15.80 -4.51
C ASN A 170 12.23 -16.86 -5.40
N VAL A 171 13.50 -16.67 -5.77
CA VAL A 171 14.26 -17.65 -6.58
C VAL A 171 14.71 -18.85 -5.74
N PHE A 172 15.18 -18.63 -4.52
CA PHE A 172 15.87 -19.67 -3.74
C PHE A 172 15.03 -20.26 -2.62
N ALA A 173 14.08 -19.53 -2.03
CA ALA A 173 13.41 -19.95 -0.81
C ALA A 173 12.57 -21.21 -0.97
N TYR A 174 11.91 -21.42 -2.12
CA TYR A 174 11.14 -22.65 -2.35
C TYR A 174 12.03 -23.90 -2.32
N ASN A 175 13.21 -23.83 -2.93
CA ASN A 175 14.19 -24.92 -2.91
C ASN A 175 14.86 -25.06 -1.54
N LEU A 176 15.17 -23.94 -0.88
CA LEU A 176 15.84 -23.94 0.42
C LEU A 176 14.95 -24.51 1.54
N LEU A 177 13.63 -24.29 1.43
CA LEU A 177 12.65 -24.67 2.45
C LEU A 177 11.86 -25.94 2.08
N ASP A 178 12.22 -26.63 1.00
CA ASP A 178 11.50 -27.79 0.45
C ASP A 178 9.97 -27.53 0.27
N LEU A 179 9.61 -26.30 -0.07
CA LEU A 179 8.22 -25.89 -0.28
C LEU A 179 7.78 -26.27 -1.69
N LYS A 180 6.71 -27.08 -1.79
CA LYS A 180 6.05 -27.33 -3.07
C LYS A 180 5.32 -26.06 -3.50
N LEU A 181 5.51 -25.66 -4.77
CA LEU A 181 4.70 -24.59 -5.37
C LEU A 181 3.22 -24.97 -5.24
N PRO A 182 2.35 -24.02 -4.86
CA PRO A 182 0.92 -24.27 -4.92
C PRO A 182 0.54 -24.59 -6.38
N PRO A 183 -0.45 -25.46 -6.61
CA PRO A 183 -0.92 -25.75 -7.95
C PRO A 183 -1.36 -24.44 -8.63
N PRO A 184 -1.08 -24.27 -9.94
CA PRO A 184 -1.59 -23.12 -10.67
C PRO A 184 -3.13 -23.10 -10.63
N PRO A 185 -3.75 -21.90 -10.63
CA PRO A 185 -5.20 -21.75 -10.61
C PRO A 185 -5.89 -22.33 -11.84
#